data_AF-A0A538EWZ1-F1
#
_entry.id   AF-A0A538EWZ1-F1
#
_cell.length_a   1.000
_cell.length_b   1.000
_cell.length_c   1.000
_cell.angle_alpha   90.00
_cell.angle_beta   90.00
_cell.angle_gamma   90.00
#
_symmetry.space_group_name_H-M   'P 1'
#
loop_
_entity.id
_entity.type
_entity.pdbx_description
1 polymer ?
#
loop_
_entity_poly.entity_id
_entity_poly.type
_entity_poly.pdbx_seq_one_letter_code
_entity_poly.pdbx_strand_id
1 'polypeptide(L)' 'MSGTGPDLTVLEVVPTEAEAELICSLLQDAGIPAMQRQTTMGGGAADGFPAGGPREILVRAEQLSRARETLERQQRGAG' A
#
# COMPACT_ATOMS: atom_id res chain seq x y z
N MET A 1 -4.55 0.03 29.50
CA MET A 1 -3.36 0.23 28.64
C MET A 1 -3.87 0.54 27.25
N SER A 2 -3.93 1.82 26.88
CA SER A 2 -4.45 2.25 25.58
C SER A 2 -3.46 1.84 24.50
N GLY A 3 -3.83 0.86 23.68
CA GLY A 3 -3.01 0.41 22.57
C GLY A 3 -2.78 1.58 21.61
N THR A 4 -1.52 2.00 21.53
CA THR A 4 -0.98 2.80 20.43
C THR A 4 -1.54 2.25 19.12
N GLY A 5 -2.19 3.08 18.31
CA GLY A 5 -2.63 2.68 16.98
C GLY A 5 -1.46 2.06 16.20
N PRO A 6 -1.71 1.16 15.24
CA PRO A 6 -0.65 0.55 14.47
C PRO A 6 0.21 1.66 13.86
N ASP A 7 1.52 1.64 14.14
CA ASP A 7 2.48 2.55 13.53
C ASP A 7 2.59 2.17 12.05
N LEU A 8 1.74 2.78 11.23
CA LEU A 8 1.62 2.49 9.81
C LEU A 8 2.52 3.45 9.04
N THR A 9 3.33 2.88 8.15
CA THR A 9 4.23 3.62 7.29
C THR A 9 3.99 3.26 5.83
N VAL A 10 4.29 4.20 4.93
CA VAL A 10 4.11 4.01 3.49
C VAL A 10 5.19 3.08 2.97
N LEU A 11 4.76 1.95 2.42
CA LEU A 11 5.60 1.01 1.70
C LEU A 11 5.92 1.52 0.30
N GLU A 12 4.86 1.86 -0.45
CA GLU A 12 4.92 2.23 -1.86
C GLU A 12 3.67 3.03 -2.27
N VAL A 13 3.79 3.80 -3.35
CA VAL A 13 2.68 4.53 -3.97
C VAL A 13 2.49 4.01 -5.38
N VAL A 14 1.29 3.55 -5.69
CA VAL A 14 0.93 3.01 -7.01
C VAL A 14 -0.08 3.90 -7.71
N PRO A 15 -0.05 4.00 -9.05
CA PRO A 15 -0.94 4.86 -9.83
C PRO A 15 -2.42 4.46 -9.79
N THR A 16 -2.76 3.20 -9.51
CA THR A 16 -4.14 2.70 -9.60
C THR A 16 -4.57 1.86 -8.38
N GLU A 17 -5.88 1.77 -8.15
CA GLU A 17 -6.47 0.88 -7.15
C GLU A 17 -6.23 -0.60 -7.45
N ALA A 18 -6.28 -1.00 -8.72
CA ALA A 18 -6.06 -2.39 -9.10
C ALA A 18 -4.64 -2.85 -8.73
N GLU A 19 -3.62 -2.02 -9.01
CA GLU A 19 -2.24 -2.31 -8.57
C GLU A 19 -2.12 -2.35 -7.05
N ALA A 20 -2.83 -1.46 -6.36
CA ALA A 20 -2.80 -1.42 -4.90
C ALA A 20 -3.42 -2.67 -4.26
N GLU A 21 -4.51 -3.17 -4.84
CA GLU A 21 -5.20 -4.38 -4.40
C GLU A 21 -4.35 -5.63 -4.65
N LEU A 22 -3.65 -5.70 -5.79
CA LEU A 22 -2.71 -6.78 -6.09
C LEU A 22 -1.56 -6.82 -5.07
N ILE A 23 -0.95 -5.67 -4.76
CA ILE A 23 0.11 -5.58 -3.76
C ILE A 23 -0.40 -5.97 -2.37
N CYS A 24 -1.58 -5.48 -1.96
CA CYS A 24 -2.18 -5.84 -0.68
C CYS A 24 -2.42 -7.35 -0.56
N SER A 25 -2.95 -7.98 -1.62
CA SER A 25 -3.22 -9.42 -1.64
C SER A 25 -1.93 -10.23 -1.51
N LEU A 26 -0.89 -9.83 -2.24
CA LEU A 26 0.41 -10.49 -2.23
C LEU A 26 1.13 -10.40 -0.87
N LEU A 27 1.04 -9.23 -0.21
CA LEU A 27 1.56 -9.06 1.14
C LEU A 27 0.75 -9.88 2.16
N GLN A 28 -0.57 -9.95 1.97
CA GLN A 28 -1.45 -10.76 2.82
C GLN A 28 -1.12 -12.26 2.72
N ASP A 29 -0.85 -12.77 1.52
CA ASP A 29 -0.38 -14.16 1.30
C ASP A 29 0.97 -14.43 1.99
N ALA A 30 1.84 -13.42 2.09
CA ALA A 30 3.09 -13.48 2.84
C ALA A 30 2.93 -13.32 4.38
N GLY A 31 1.69 -13.17 4.86
CA GLY A 31 1.36 -12.93 6.26
C GLY A 31 1.71 -11.53 6.75
N ILE A 32 1.72 -10.55 5.86
CA ILE A 32 2.02 -9.13 6.16
C ILE A 32 0.73 -8.33 6.00
N PRO A 33 0.12 -7.86 7.11
CA PRO A 33 -1.03 -6.95 7.04
C PRO A 33 -0.67 -5.66 6.30
N ALA A 34 -1.36 -5.41 5.20
CA ALA A 34 -1.24 -4.21 4.39
C ALA A 34 -2.61 -3.55 4.19
N MET A 35 -2.62 -2.24 4.00
CA MET A 35 -3.83 -1.46 3.72
C MET A 35 -3.53 -0.45 2.61
N GLN A 36 -4.49 -0.20 1.72
CA GLN A 36 -4.39 0.88 0.74
C GLN A 36 -5.20 2.11 1.15
N ARG A 37 -4.70 3.31 0.87
CA ARG A 37 -5.48 4.56 0.93
C ARG A 37 -5.18 5.44 -0.26
N GLN A 38 -6.09 6.32 -0.64
CA GLN A 38 -5.80 7.33 -1.66
C GLN A 38 -4.77 8.33 -1.12
N THR A 39 -3.78 8.70 -1.93
CA THR A 39 -2.86 9.78 -1.60
C THR A 39 -3.69 11.04 -1.38
N THR A 40 -3.70 11.61 -0.16
CA THR A 40 -4.45 12.83 0.15
C THR A 40 -3.75 14.09 -0.39
N MET A 41 -3.13 14.00 -1.57
CA MET A 41 -2.65 15.16 -2.32
C MET A 41 -3.85 15.80 -3.02
N GLY A 42 -4.63 16.56 -2.26
CA GLY A 42 -5.69 17.42 -2.79
C GLY A 42 -6.98 17.39 -1.99
N GLY A 43 -7.07 18.22 -0.96
CA GLY A 43 -8.37 18.72 -0.52
C GLY A 43 -8.99 19.51 -1.66
N GLY A 44 -9.86 18.88 -2.45
CA GLY A 44 -10.50 19.52 -3.58
C GLY A 44 -11.32 18.52 -4.36
N ALA A 45 -12.62 18.49 -4.08
CA ALA A 45 -13.59 18.01 -5.05
C ALA A 45 -13.44 18.86 -6.32
N ALA A 46 -12.75 18.35 -7.34
CA ALA A 46 -12.64 19.01 -8.62
C ALA A 46 -12.30 17.99 -9.71
N ASP A 47 -13.18 17.97 -10.72
CA ASP A 47 -12.84 17.66 -12.11
C ASP A 47 -12.62 16.20 -12.49
N GLY A 48 -13.64 15.36 -12.32
CA GLY A 48 -14.02 14.36 -13.34
C GLY A 48 -13.02 13.27 -13.70
N PHE A 49 -11.94 13.08 -12.95
CA PHE A 49 -11.06 11.94 -13.13
C PHE A 49 -11.80 10.66 -12.71
N PRO A 50 -11.79 9.59 -13.52
CA PRO A 50 -12.39 8.32 -13.14
C PRO A 50 -11.79 7.89 -11.79
N ALA A 51 -12.67 7.44 -10.90
CA ALA A 51 -12.39 7.16 -9.51
C ALA A 51 -11.05 6.43 -9.31
N GLY A 52 -10.18 7.00 -8.47
CA GLY A 52 -9.00 6.30 -7.95
C GLY A 52 -7.68 6.79 -8.51
N GLY A 53 -7.31 8.03 -8.19
CA GLY A 53 -5.92 8.48 -8.32
C GLY A 53 -4.94 7.66 -7.46
N PRO A 54 -3.66 8.07 -7.38
CA PRO A 54 -2.61 7.29 -6.76
C PRO A 54 -2.98 6.80 -5.35
N ARG A 55 -2.57 5.57 -5.04
CA ARG A 55 -2.85 4.87 -3.79
C ARG A 55 -1.55 4.61 -3.05
N GLU A 56 -1.53 4.93 -1.77
CA GLU A 56 -0.45 4.56 -0.86
C GLU A 56 -0.76 3.19 -0.26
N ILE A 57 0.23 2.31 -0.30
CA ILE A 57 0.23 1.06 0.45
C ILE A 57 0.89 1.31 1.79
N LEU A 58 0.17 1.01 2.87
CA LEU A 58 0.64 1.12 4.22
C LEU A 58 0.82 -0.25 4.84
N VAL A 59 1.92 -0.41 5.57
CA VAL A 59 2.24 -1.58 6.38
C VAL A 59 2.67 -1.12 7.77
N ARG A 60 2.74 -2.05 8.73
CA ARG A 60 3.34 -1.73 10.03
C ARG A 60 4.82 -1.37 9.85
N ALA A 61 5.30 -0.36 10.56
CA ALA A 61 6.69 0.09 10.52
C ALA A 61 7.68 -1.06 10.80
N GLU A 62 7.33 -1.94 11.76
CA GLU A 62 8.11 -3.14 12.09
C GLU A 62 8.23 -4.16 10.94
N GLN A 63 7.30 -4.13 9.97
CA GLN A 63 7.23 -5.06 8.84
C GLN A 63 7.69 -4.43 7.51
N LEU A 64 8.01 -3.13 7.48
CA LEU A 64 8.36 -2.40 6.26
C LEU A 64 9.49 -3.09 5.47
N SER A 65 10.57 -3.46 6.13
CA SER A 65 11.71 -4.13 5.48
C SER A 65 11.31 -5.47 4.86
N ARG A 66 10.50 -6.26 5.59
CA ARG A 66 10.02 -7.56 5.11
C ARG A 66 9.08 -7.40 3.91
N ALA A 67 8.18 -6.41 3.97
CA ALA A 67 7.26 -6.11 2.88
C ALA A 67 8.00 -5.70 1.60
N ARG A 68 9.03 -4.85 1.71
CA ARG A 68 9.90 -4.47 0.58
C ARG A 68 10.57 -5.68 -0.04
N GLU A 69 11.16 -6.55 0.78
CA GLU A 69 11.83 -7.76 0.29
C GLU A 69 10.85 -8.69 -0.45
N THR A 70 9.63 -8.87 0.08
CA THR A 70 8.57 -9.66 -0.57
C THR A 70 8.23 -9.10 -1.95
N LEU A 71 8.08 -7.77 -2.08
CA LEU A 71 7.79 -7.13 -3.36
C LEU A 71 8.93 -7.29 -4.36
N GLU A 72 10.18 -7.07 -3.94
CA GLU A 72 11.34 -7.23 -4.81
C GLU A 72 11.49 -8.66 -5.34
N ARG A 73 11.22 -9.67 -4.50
CA ARG A 73 11.26 -11.08 -4.91
C ARG A 73 10.22 -11.39 -5.97
N GLN A 74 9.03 -10.82 -5.85
CA GLN A 74 7.93 -11.05 -6.78
C GLN A 74 8.14 -10.33 -8.11
N GLN A 75 8.68 -9.11 -8.09
CA GLN A 75 9.05 -8.37 -9.29
C GLN A 75 10.16 -9.08 -10.09
N ARG A 76 11.09 -9.77 -9.43
CA ARG A 76 12.12 -10.58 -10.11
C ARG A 76 11.61 -11.93 -10.63
N GLY A 77 10.51 -12.46 -10.10
CA GLY A 77 9.90 -13.71 -10.55
C GLY A 77 8.96 -13.54 -11.75
N ALA A 78 8.54 -12.31 -12.06
CA ALA A 78 7.67 -11.97 -13.18
C ALA A 78 8.42 -11.69 -14.50
N GLY A 79 9.72 -12.00 -14.57
CA GLY A 79 10.60 -11.77 -15.73
C GLY A 79 10.96 -13.04 -16.49
#